data_AF-A0A953IZT7-F1
#
_entry.id   AF-A0A953IZT7-F1
#
_cell.length_a   1.000
_cell.length_b   1.000
_cell.length_c   1.000
_cell.angle_alpha   90.00
_cell.angle_beta   90.00
_cell.angle_gamma   90.00
#
_symmetry.space_group_name_H-M   'P 1'
#
loop_
_entity.id
_entity.type
_entity.pdbx_description
1 polymer ?
#
loop_
_entity_poly.entity_id
_entity_poly.type
_entity_poly.pdbx_seq_one_letter_code
_entity_poly.pdbx_strand_id
1 'polypeptide(L)'
;MSDTENQGPGGSQPSDIRPVSIAEEMKRSYLDYAMSVIVARALPDARDGLKPVHRRILYSMHENGYDWNKPYRKSARVVGDVIGKYHPHGDQSIYDALVRMAQDFSMRVPLVDGQGNFGSVDGDPAAAMRYTEVRLEKVAQSLLDDIDKDTVDFQPNYDNSEREPVVLPAKFPNLLVNGAGG
;
A
#
# COMPACT_ATOMS: atom_id res chain seq x y z
N MET A 1 42.48 40.44 27.92
CA MET A 1 41.80 39.80 29.05
C MET A 1 41.56 38.36 28.63
N SER A 2 42.12 37.45 29.42
CA SER A 2 42.30 36.03 29.14
C SER A 2 41.05 35.23 29.46
N ASP A 3 40.45 34.59 28.47
CA ASP A 3 39.40 33.58 28.67
C ASP A 3 40.04 32.34 29.30
N THR A 4 39.63 32.04 30.53
CA THR A 4 40.22 31.00 31.36
C THR A 4 39.49 29.69 31.11
N GLU A 5 40.19 28.71 30.57
CA GLU A 5 39.76 27.31 30.47
C GLU A 5 39.47 26.76 31.88
N ASN A 6 38.27 26.21 32.08
CA ASN A 6 37.94 25.48 33.30
C ASN A 6 37.68 24.00 32.94
N GLN A 7 38.73 23.19 32.92
CA GLN A 7 38.64 21.73 32.85
C GLN A 7 38.56 21.16 34.27
N GLY A 8 37.39 20.63 34.64
CA GLY A 8 37.21 19.83 35.86
C GLY A 8 37.55 18.34 35.62
N PRO A 9 37.97 17.59 36.65
CA PRO A 9 38.52 16.25 36.48
C PRO A 9 37.46 15.14 36.50
N GLY A 10 37.63 14.16 35.60
CA GLY A 10 37.44 12.73 35.89
C GLY A 10 36.01 12.19 36.06
N GLY A 11 35.46 11.64 34.98
CA GLY A 11 34.26 10.79 35.02
C GLY A 11 33.94 10.18 33.66
N SER A 12 34.87 9.43 33.08
CA SER A 12 34.63 8.67 31.86
C SER A 12 33.70 7.47 32.13
N GLN A 13 32.40 7.70 32.01
CA GLN A 13 31.48 6.64 31.60
C GLN A 13 31.32 6.75 30.08
N PRO A 14 31.46 5.67 29.29
CA PRO A 14 30.98 5.69 27.92
C PRO A 14 29.45 5.67 28.01
N SER A 15 28.82 6.83 28.19
CA SER A 15 27.42 6.94 27.88
C SER A 15 27.33 6.94 26.36
N ASP A 16 26.86 5.83 25.77
CA ASP A 16 26.48 5.76 24.35
C ASP A 16 25.37 6.78 23.98
N ILE A 17 24.92 7.57 24.95
CA ILE A 17 23.96 8.65 24.82
C ILE A 17 24.71 9.90 24.34
N ARG A 18 24.55 10.22 23.06
CA ARG A 18 25.02 11.48 22.47
C ARG A 18 23.86 12.48 22.41
N PRO A 19 24.04 13.74 22.84
CA PRO A 19 23.00 14.75 22.70
C PRO A 19 22.71 15.01 21.21
N VAL A 20 21.43 15.07 20.85
CA VAL A 20 20.97 15.37 19.49
C VAL A 20 20.35 16.76 19.47
N SER A 21 20.67 17.56 18.44
CA SER A 21 20.04 18.86 18.21
C SER A 21 18.57 18.66 17.84
N ILE A 22 17.65 19.34 18.54
CA ILE A 22 16.22 19.30 18.24
C ILE A 22 15.96 19.74 16.78
N ALA A 23 16.66 20.77 16.30
CA ALA A 23 16.49 21.26 14.94
C ALA A 23 16.92 20.21 13.90
N GLU A 24 18.01 19.49 14.16
CA GLU A 24 18.50 18.45 13.25
C GLU A 24 17.59 17.22 13.28
N GLU A 25 17.15 16.80 14.47
CA GLU A 25 16.21 15.69 14.61
C GLU A 25 14.88 15.99 13.92
N MET A 26 14.27 17.16 14.17
CA MET A 26 13.02 17.53 13.51
C MET A 26 13.14 17.54 11.98
N LYS A 27 14.25 18.07 11.44
CA LYS A 27 14.49 18.07 9.99
C LYS A 27 14.59 16.64 9.45
N ARG A 28 15.36 15.78 10.13
CA ARG A 28 15.54 14.39 9.74
C ARG A 28 14.24 13.60 9.81
N SER A 29 13.54 13.60 10.94
CA SER A 29 12.28 12.85 11.09
C SER A 29 11.22 13.34 10.10
N TYR A 30 11.16 14.66 9.85
CA TYR A 30 10.25 15.23 8.86
C TYR A 30 10.57 14.75 7.44
N LEU A 31 11.84 14.78 7.04
CA LEU A 31 12.26 14.32 5.71
C LEU A 31 12.04 12.82 5.53
N ASP A 32 12.39 12.00 6.52
CA ASP A 32 12.20 10.55 6.49
C ASP A 32 10.71 10.21 6.34
N TYR A 33 9.85 10.86 7.12
CA TYR A 33 8.41 10.67 7.01
C TYR A 33 7.86 11.19 5.68
N ALA A 34 8.23 12.39 5.23
CA ALA A 34 7.75 12.97 3.98
C ALA A 34 8.13 12.10 2.78
N MET A 35 9.37 11.62 2.72
CA MET A 35 9.82 10.71 1.67
C MET A 35 9.06 9.39 1.69
N SER A 36 8.81 8.82 2.88
CA SER A 36 7.99 7.60 3.02
C SER A 36 6.57 7.79 2.46
N VAL A 37 5.96 8.96 2.70
CA VAL A 37 4.62 9.28 2.20
C VAL A 37 4.63 9.45 0.68
N ILE A 38 5.59 10.18 0.13
CA ILE A 38 5.69 10.46 -1.30
C ILE A 38 5.90 9.15 -2.09
N VAL A 39 6.86 8.33 -1.66
CA VAL A 39 7.30 7.16 -2.44
C VAL A 39 6.42 5.94 -2.20
N ALA A 40 5.99 5.71 -0.96
CA ALA A 40 5.39 4.44 -0.56
C ALA A 40 3.91 4.53 -0.15
N ARG A 41 3.25 5.69 -0.33
CA ARG A 41 1.84 5.86 0.08
C ARG A 41 1.00 6.69 -0.87
N ALA A 42 1.37 7.94 -1.10
CA ALA A 42 0.47 8.93 -1.68
C ALA A 42 0.40 8.88 -3.21
N LEU A 43 1.53 8.67 -3.88
CA LEU A 43 1.60 8.73 -5.34
C LEU A 43 1.54 7.32 -5.97
N PRO A 44 0.86 7.16 -7.11
CA PRO A 44 0.92 5.93 -7.89
C PRO A 44 2.28 5.79 -8.59
N ASP A 45 2.66 4.56 -8.94
CA ASP A 45 3.78 4.34 -9.88
C ASP A 45 3.30 4.62 -11.31
N ALA A 46 4.11 5.31 -12.12
CA ALA A 46 3.75 5.68 -13.48
C ALA A 46 3.58 4.47 -14.42
N ARG A 47 4.23 3.34 -14.11
CA ARG A 47 4.24 2.13 -14.95
C ARG A 47 2.93 1.36 -14.89
N ASP A 48 2.34 1.23 -13.70
CA ASP A 48 1.10 0.48 -13.48
C ASP A 48 -0.09 1.34 -13.04
N GLY A 49 0.14 2.60 -12.68
CA GLY A 49 -0.88 3.52 -12.19
C GLY A 49 -1.43 3.18 -10.81
N LEU A 50 -0.72 2.37 -10.02
CA LEU A 50 -1.20 1.89 -8.72
C LEU A 50 -0.39 2.46 -7.56
N LYS A 51 -1.11 2.80 -6.48
CA LYS A 51 -0.52 2.99 -5.15
C LYS A 51 -0.17 1.62 -4.55
N PRO A 52 0.77 1.54 -3.58
CA PRO A 52 1.17 0.27 -2.99
C PRO A 52 0.03 -0.56 -2.42
N VAL A 53 -0.97 0.05 -1.77
CA VAL A 53 -2.13 -0.67 -1.23
C VAL A 53 -2.97 -1.35 -2.32
N HIS A 54 -3.21 -0.69 -3.46
CA HIS A 54 -3.97 -1.26 -4.57
C HIS A 54 -3.21 -2.45 -5.18
N ARG A 55 -1.90 -2.30 -5.39
CA ARG A 55 -1.03 -3.36 -5.92
C ARG A 55 -1.06 -4.61 -5.05
N ARG A 56 -0.92 -4.45 -3.73
CA ARG A 56 -0.93 -5.54 -2.76
C ARG A 56 -2.28 -6.26 -2.69
N ILE A 57 -3.39 -5.53 -2.80
CA ILE A 57 -4.73 -6.12 -2.88
C ILE A 57 -4.85 -6.99 -4.14
N LEU A 58 -4.55 -6.45 -5.32
CA LEU A 58 -4.66 -7.19 -6.58
C LEU A 58 -3.73 -8.41 -6.61
N TYR A 59 -2.49 -8.27 -6.12
CA TYR A 59 -1.54 -9.37 -6.03
C TYR A 59 -2.00 -10.47 -5.07
N SER A 60 -2.46 -10.12 -3.87
CA SER A 60 -3.01 -11.09 -2.91
C SER A 60 -4.24 -11.82 -3.48
N MET A 61 -5.12 -11.11 -4.20
CA MET A 61 -6.28 -11.73 -4.86
C MET A 61 -5.86 -12.69 -5.99
N HIS A 62 -4.81 -12.35 -6.75
CA HIS A 62 -4.23 -13.22 -7.77
C HIS A 62 -3.63 -14.50 -7.16
N GLU A 63 -2.79 -14.38 -6.14
CA GLU A 63 -2.15 -15.52 -5.48
C GLU A 63 -3.17 -16.50 -4.87
N ASN A 64 -4.28 -15.98 -4.35
CA ASN A 64 -5.35 -16.81 -3.80
C ASN A 64 -6.33 -17.34 -4.87
N GLY A 65 -6.12 -17.04 -6.16
CA GLY A 65 -6.93 -17.51 -7.27
C GLY A 65 -8.35 -16.97 -7.26
N TYR A 66 -8.54 -15.69 -6.89
CA TYR A 66 -9.84 -15.02 -6.89
C TYR A 66 -10.16 -14.41 -8.26
N ASP A 67 -9.95 -15.18 -9.32
CA ASP A 67 -10.17 -14.74 -10.70
C ASP A 67 -11.64 -14.40 -10.96
N TRP A 68 -11.88 -13.58 -11.99
CA TRP A 68 -13.21 -13.15 -12.43
C TRP A 68 -14.19 -14.30 -12.73
N ASN A 69 -13.69 -15.49 -13.05
CA ASN A 69 -14.51 -16.66 -13.35
C ASN A 69 -14.74 -17.58 -12.14
N LYS A 70 -14.29 -17.17 -10.95
CA LYS A 70 -14.47 -17.90 -9.69
C LYS A 70 -15.60 -17.30 -8.86
N PRO A 71 -16.13 -18.03 -7.86
CA PRO A 71 -17.10 -17.48 -6.92
C PRO A 71 -16.50 -16.33 -6.09
N TYR A 72 -17.36 -15.41 -5.66
CA TYR A 72 -16.98 -14.35 -4.74
C TYR A 72 -16.42 -14.90 -3.41
N ARG A 73 -15.60 -14.09 -2.75
CA ARG A 73 -14.95 -14.38 -1.48
C ARG A 73 -15.15 -13.23 -0.50
N LYS A 74 -15.30 -13.55 0.78
CA LYS A 74 -15.47 -12.53 1.83
C LYS A 74 -14.35 -11.49 1.77
N SER A 75 -14.72 -10.20 1.75
CA SER A 75 -13.75 -9.11 1.71
C SER A 75 -12.82 -9.13 2.92
N ALA A 76 -13.32 -9.53 4.09
CA ALA A 76 -12.52 -9.73 5.30
C ALA A 76 -11.35 -10.72 5.10
N ARG A 77 -11.49 -11.72 4.22
CA ARG A 77 -10.41 -12.66 3.91
C ARG A 77 -9.31 -11.99 3.10
N VAL A 78 -9.66 -11.26 2.05
CA VAL A 78 -8.70 -10.49 1.24
C VAL A 78 -7.95 -9.47 2.10
N VAL A 79 -8.69 -8.71 2.92
CA VAL A 79 -8.11 -7.72 3.83
C VAL A 79 -7.15 -8.38 4.81
N GLY A 80 -7.56 -9.49 5.45
CA GLY A 80 -6.71 -10.24 6.38
C GLY A 80 -5.41 -10.75 5.74
N ASP A 81 -5.50 -11.32 4.54
CA ASP A 81 -4.33 -11.82 3.81
C ASP A 81 -3.37 -10.69 3.43
N VAL A 82 -3.90 -9.54 2.98
CA VAL A 82 -3.09 -8.37 2.63
C VAL A 82 -2.38 -7.79 3.86
N ILE A 83 -3.06 -7.70 5.01
CA ILE A 83 -2.43 -7.24 6.26
C ILE A 83 -1.31 -8.18 6.68
N GLY A 84 -1.60 -9.49 6.69
CA GLY A 84 -0.69 -10.50 7.20
C GLY A 84 0.57 -10.68 6.37
N LYS A 85 0.51 -10.42 5.06
CA LYS A 85 1.63 -10.66 4.14
C LYS A 85 2.32 -9.40 3.64
N TYR A 86 1.57 -8.36 3.30
CA TYR A 86 2.10 -7.30 2.43
C TYR A 86 1.94 -5.88 2.99
N HIS A 87 0.89 -5.59 3.74
CA HIS A 87 0.53 -4.22 4.12
C HIS A 87 0.36 -4.08 5.66
N PRO A 88 1.43 -3.74 6.40
CA PRO A 88 1.43 -3.68 7.87
C PRO A 88 0.78 -2.39 8.39
N HIS A 89 -0.41 -2.08 7.89
CA HIS A 89 -1.22 -0.91 8.23
C HIS A 89 -2.68 -1.34 8.51
N GLY A 90 -3.49 -0.41 9.02
CA GLY A 90 -4.84 -0.71 9.50
C GLY A 90 -5.73 -1.36 8.43
N ASP A 91 -6.52 -2.33 8.86
CA ASP A 91 -7.50 -3.06 8.06
C ASP A 91 -8.47 -2.14 7.31
N GLN A 92 -8.93 -1.08 7.97
CA GLN A 92 -9.82 -0.09 7.37
C GLN A 92 -9.22 0.55 6.11
N SER A 93 -7.92 0.87 6.11
CA SER A 93 -7.28 1.52 4.97
C SER A 93 -7.21 0.61 3.73
N ILE A 94 -7.06 -0.69 3.94
CA ILE A 94 -7.06 -1.71 2.88
C ILE A 94 -8.49 -1.92 2.40
N TYR A 95 -9.45 -2.01 3.31
CA TYR A 95 -10.85 -2.20 2.96
C TYR A 95 -11.40 -1.01 2.17
N ASP A 96 -11.11 0.23 2.56
CA ASP A 96 -11.52 1.43 1.84
C ASP A 96 -10.93 1.49 0.42
N ALA A 97 -9.66 1.08 0.28
CA ALA A 97 -9.00 0.98 -1.01
C ALA A 97 -9.65 -0.10 -1.90
N LEU A 98 -9.96 -1.27 -1.33
CA LEU A 98 -10.68 -2.35 -2.00
C LEU A 98 -12.09 -1.93 -2.43
N VAL A 99 -12.83 -1.25 -1.55
CA VAL A 99 -14.17 -0.71 -1.84
C VAL A 99 -14.12 0.25 -3.01
N ARG A 100 -13.17 1.20 -3.03
CA ARG A 100 -13.01 2.15 -4.14
C ARG A 100 -12.72 1.46 -5.47
N MET A 101 -11.96 0.36 -5.46
CA MET A 101 -11.69 -0.41 -6.67
C MET A 101 -12.89 -1.18 -7.23
N ALA A 102 -13.96 -1.31 -6.45
CA ALA A 102 -15.21 -1.95 -6.84
C ALA A 102 -16.35 -0.97 -7.19
N GLN A 103 -16.16 0.34 -6.95
CA GLN A 103 -17.16 1.37 -7.22
C GLN A 103 -17.02 1.90 -8.66
N ASP A 104 -18.03 1.66 -9.50
CA ASP A 104 -18.11 2.14 -10.89
C ASP A 104 -18.22 3.68 -11.01
N PHE A 105 -18.73 4.34 -9.97
CA PHE A 105 -18.77 5.80 -9.87
C PHE A 105 -17.46 6.42 -9.37
N SER A 106 -16.53 5.61 -8.84
CA SER A 106 -15.22 6.05 -8.34
C SER A 106 -14.11 5.82 -9.38
N MET A 107 -14.19 4.72 -10.14
CA MET A 107 -13.22 4.36 -11.16
C MET A 107 -13.88 4.17 -12.52
N ARG A 108 -13.24 4.69 -13.57
CA ARG A 108 -13.73 4.54 -14.94
C ARG A 108 -13.82 3.08 -15.38
N VAL A 109 -12.87 2.27 -14.92
CA VAL A 109 -12.75 0.83 -15.14
C VAL A 109 -12.43 0.17 -13.79
N PRO A 110 -13.44 -0.39 -13.10
CA PRO A 110 -13.24 -1.11 -11.84
C PRO A 110 -12.26 -2.28 -12.00
N LEU A 111 -11.47 -2.53 -10.95
CA LEU A 111 -10.48 -3.60 -10.91
C LEU A 111 -10.93 -4.76 -10.01
N VAL A 112 -11.96 -4.54 -9.20
CA VAL A 112 -12.56 -5.52 -8.31
C VAL A 112 -14.05 -5.62 -8.62
N ASP A 113 -14.56 -6.84 -8.71
CA ASP A 113 -15.99 -7.12 -8.84
C ASP A 113 -16.53 -7.41 -7.44
N GLY A 114 -17.47 -6.58 -6.96
CA GLY A 114 -18.01 -6.62 -5.61
C GLY A 114 -19.47 -7.09 -5.56
N GLN A 115 -19.78 -7.97 -4.60
CA GLN A 115 -21.14 -8.39 -4.27
C GLN A 115 -21.52 -7.89 -2.87
N GLY A 116 -22.61 -7.14 -2.78
CA GLY A 116 -23.12 -6.53 -1.55
C GLY A 116 -23.21 -5.01 -1.66
N ASN A 117 -23.33 -4.31 -0.52
CA ASN A 117 -23.37 -2.85 -0.49
C ASN A 117 -21.95 -2.28 -0.41
N PHE A 118 -21.49 -1.66 -1.51
CA PHE A 118 -20.21 -0.97 -1.64
C PHE A 118 -20.33 0.56 -1.57
N GLY A 119 -21.43 1.08 -1.04
CA GLY A 119 -21.68 2.51 -0.92
C GLY A 119 -22.37 3.10 -2.16
N SER A 120 -22.61 4.41 -2.13
CA SER A 120 -23.36 5.12 -3.15
C SER A 120 -22.72 6.47 -3.52
N VAL A 121 -23.18 7.05 -4.63
CA VAL A 121 -22.80 8.42 -5.04
C VAL A 121 -23.28 9.49 -4.06
N ASP A 122 -24.28 9.19 -3.24
CA ASP A 122 -24.84 10.08 -2.23
C ASP A 122 -23.96 10.15 -0.96
N GLY A 123 -22.87 9.38 -0.92
CA GLY A 123 -21.92 9.35 0.19
C GLY A 123 -22.21 8.28 1.23
N ASP A 124 -23.14 7.35 0.97
CA ASP A 124 -23.36 6.22 1.86
C ASP A 124 -22.10 5.34 1.91
N PRO A 125 -21.60 4.98 3.10
CA PRO A 125 -20.45 4.11 3.23
C PRO A 125 -20.78 2.68 2.79
N ALA A 126 -19.76 1.93 2.39
CA ALA A 126 -19.89 0.50 2.19
C ALA A 126 -20.30 -0.22 3.47
N ALA A 127 -21.00 -1.36 3.32
CA ALA A 127 -21.24 -2.24 4.44
C ALA A 127 -19.90 -2.78 5.00
N ALA A 128 -19.90 -3.25 6.24
CA ALA A 128 -18.70 -3.84 6.85
C ALA A 128 -18.18 -5.05 6.03
N MET A 129 -16.86 -5.24 5.98
CA MET A 129 -16.16 -6.28 5.20
C MET A 129 -16.58 -7.74 5.49
N ARG A 130 -17.32 -7.99 6.58
CA ARG A 130 -17.94 -9.29 6.88
C ARG A 130 -19.17 -9.60 6.04
N TYR A 131 -19.80 -8.58 5.44
CA TYR A 131 -21.01 -8.71 4.62
C TYR A 131 -20.73 -8.66 3.12
N THR A 132 -19.70 -7.92 2.71
CA THR A 132 -19.33 -7.79 1.30
C THR A 132 -18.45 -8.95 0.85
N GLU A 133 -18.56 -9.29 -0.42
CA GLU A 133 -17.71 -10.29 -1.08
C GLU A 133 -17.12 -9.70 -2.36
N VAL A 134 -15.96 -10.20 -2.76
CA VAL A 134 -15.21 -9.71 -3.93
C VAL A 134 -14.56 -10.84 -4.71
N ARG A 135 -14.24 -10.54 -5.96
CA ARG A 135 -13.28 -11.24 -6.82
C ARG A 135 -12.63 -10.23 -7.77
N LEU A 136 -11.65 -10.64 -8.55
CA LEU A 136 -11.03 -9.76 -9.56
C LEU A 136 -12.03 -9.46 -10.68
N GLU A 137 -12.02 -8.23 -11.19
CA GLU A 137 -12.68 -7.94 -12.46
C GLU A 137 -11.89 -8.56 -13.63
N LYS A 138 -12.57 -8.85 -14.74
CA LYS A 138 -11.93 -9.47 -15.91
C LYS A 138 -10.77 -8.62 -16.45
N VAL A 139 -10.91 -7.30 -16.40
CA VAL A 139 -9.88 -6.36 -16.87
C VAL A 139 -8.65 -6.33 -15.95
N ALA A 140 -8.81 -6.61 -14.66
CA ALA A 140 -7.69 -6.67 -13.72
C ALA A 140 -6.72 -7.80 -14.03
N GLN A 141 -7.19 -8.87 -14.69
CA GLN A 141 -6.32 -9.93 -15.22
C GLN A 141 -5.25 -9.36 -16.16
N SER A 142 -5.57 -8.37 -17.00
CA SER A 142 -4.57 -7.73 -17.88
C SER A 142 -3.51 -6.91 -17.13
N LEU A 143 -3.74 -6.57 -15.85
CA LEU A 143 -2.69 -5.98 -15.01
C LEU A 143 -1.72 -7.04 -14.50
N LEU A 144 -2.20 -8.26 -14.25
CA LEU A 144 -1.50 -9.34 -13.57
C LEU A 144 -0.92 -10.39 -14.54
N ASP A 145 -1.39 -10.44 -15.78
CA ASP A 145 -0.96 -11.43 -16.76
C ASP A 145 0.58 -11.44 -16.93
N ASP A 146 1.14 -12.65 -16.95
CA ASP A 146 2.57 -12.93 -17.08
C ASP A 146 3.45 -12.50 -15.89
N ILE A 147 2.85 -12.18 -14.73
CA ILE A 147 3.59 -11.84 -13.51
C ILE A 147 4.55 -12.97 -13.05
N ASP A 148 4.17 -14.23 -13.29
CA ASP A 148 4.99 -15.42 -12.95
C ASP A 148 6.08 -15.76 -13.97
N LYS A 149 6.24 -14.94 -15.04
CA LYS A 149 7.17 -15.19 -16.14
C LYS A 149 8.38 -14.25 -16.12
N ASP A 150 8.82 -13.85 -14.92
CA ASP A 150 9.99 -12.97 -14.71
C ASP A 150 9.86 -11.64 -15.48
N THR A 151 8.64 -11.09 -15.53
CA THR A 151 8.33 -9.85 -16.26
C THR A 151 8.49 -8.59 -15.41
N VAL A 152 8.54 -8.73 -14.09
CA VAL A 152 8.68 -7.65 -13.13
C VAL A 152 9.58 -8.07 -11.97
N ASP A 153 10.26 -7.10 -11.37
CA ASP A 153 11.06 -7.34 -10.17
C ASP A 153 10.17 -7.58 -8.96
N PHE A 154 10.63 -8.48 -8.08
CA PHE A 154 10.02 -8.76 -6.78
C PHE A 154 10.97 -8.38 -5.65
N GLN A 155 10.43 -7.75 -4.63
CA GLN A 155 11.15 -7.38 -3.41
C GLN A 155 10.66 -8.20 -2.20
N PRO A 156 11.48 -8.37 -1.14
CA PRO A 156 11.00 -8.89 0.13
C PRO A 156 9.88 -8.00 0.70
N ASN A 157 8.92 -8.61 1.39
CA ASN A 157 7.91 -7.88 2.16
C ASN A 157 8.52 -7.23 3.43
N TYR A 158 7.68 -6.61 4.26
CA TYR A 158 8.12 -5.81 5.40
C TYR A 158 8.89 -6.59 6.50
N ASP A 159 8.69 -7.91 6.60
CA ASP A 159 9.39 -8.79 7.54
C ASP A 159 10.33 -9.80 6.87
N ASN A 160 10.51 -9.70 5.55
CA ASN A 160 11.30 -10.57 4.70
C ASN A 160 10.86 -12.06 4.68
N SER A 161 9.62 -12.38 5.07
CA SER A 161 9.09 -13.74 5.01
C SER A 161 8.40 -14.08 3.68
N GLU A 162 7.91 -13.07 2.95
CA GLU A 162 7.21 -13.19 1.67
C GLU A 162 7.87 -12.30 0.61
N ARG A 163 7.44 -12.43 -0.65
CA ARG A 163 7.85 -11.54 -1.75
C ARG A 163 6.64 -10.82 -2.34
N GLU A 164 6.83 -9.57 -2.72
CA GLU A 164 5.81 -8.76 -3.40
C GLU A 164 6.37 -8.12 -4.67
N PRO A 165 5.54 -7.92 -5.72
CA PRO A 165 5.97 -7.25 -6.94
C PRO A 165 6.20 -5.75 -6.68
N VAL A 166 7.30 -5.21 -7.21
CA VAL A 166 7.57 -3.76 -7.15
C VAL A 166 6.53 -2.99 -7.97
N VAL A 167 6.18 -3.54 -9.15
CA VAL A 167 5.13 -3.07 -10.06
C VAL A 167 4.40 -4.25 -10.69
N LEU A 168 3.20 -4.02 -11.22
CA LEU A 168 2.50 -5.04 -12.02
C LEU A 168 2.88 -4.95 -13.51
N PRO A 169 2.79 -6.06 -14.27
CA PRO A 169 3.02 -6.06 -15.72
C PRO A 169 2.20 -5.03 -16.51
N ALA A 170 0.96 -4.74 -16.08
CA ALA A 170 0.14 -3.63 -16.56
C ALA A 170 0.02 -3.53 -18.11
N LYS A 171 -0.62 -4.53 -18.75
CA LYS A 171 -0.78 -4.58 -20.22
C LYS A 171 -1.69 -3.51 -20.82
N PHE A 172 -2.30 -2.66 -19.99
CA PHE A 172 -3.03 -1.48 -20.44
C PHE A 172 -2.62 -0.26 -19.61
N PRO A 173 -2.72 0.97 -20.15
CA PRO A 173 -2.23 2.18 -19.49
C PRO A 173 -3.19 2.64 -18.37
N ASN A 174 -3.22 1.89 -17.28
CA ASN A 174 -4.16 2.09 -16.18
C ASN A 174 -4.11 3.48 -15.55
N LEU A 175 -2.91 4.09 -15.43
CA LEU A 175 -2.79 5.47 -14.96
C LEU A 175 -3.59 6.46 -15.81
N LEU A 176 -3.61 6.29 -17.14
CA LEU A 176 -4.33 7.19 -18.05
C LEU A 176 -5.82 6.87 -18.09
N VAL A 177 -6.17 5.59 -17.96
CA VAL A 177 -7.57 5.11 -18.05
C VAL A 177 -8.35 5.43 -16.77
N ASN A 178 -7.77 5.13 -15.61
CA ASN A 178 -8.42 5.28 -14.32
C ASN A 178 -8.00 6.55 -13.57
N GLY A 179 -6.93 7.22 -14.00
CA GLY A 179 -6.37 8.34 -13.27
C GLY A 179 -5.77 7.93 -11.93
N ALA A 180 -5.42 8.92 -11.12
CA ALA A 180 -5.05 8.72 -9.73
C ALA A 180 -5.39 9.97 -8.91
N GLY A 181 -5.92 9.78 -7.70
CA GLY A 181 -6.09 10.83 -6.70
C GLY A 181 -5.01 10.71 -5.62
N GLY A 182 -4.21 11.75 -5.42
CA GLY A 182 -3.14 11.85 -4.43
C GLY A 182 -3.63 12.38 -3.11
#